data_AF-A0AAV5V8V5-F1
#
_entry.id   AF-A0AAV5V8V5-F1
#
_cell.length_a   1.000
_cell.length_b   1.000
_cell.length_c   1.000
_cell.angle_alpha   90.00
_cell.angle_beta   90.00
_cell.angle_gamma   90.00
#
_symmetry.space_group_name_H-M   'P 1'
#
loop_
_entity.id
_entity.type
_entity.pdbx_description
1 polymer ?
#
loop_
_entity_poly.entity_id
_entity_poly.type
_entity_poly.pdbx_seq_one_letter_code
_entity_poly.pdbx_strand_id
1 'polypeptide(L)'
;PVMETIRAHADWSFVGKKPFGVLLLALMLLPLTIVIGIVMAPFVFEGFGFVRSWSLTLFFMALFFNAAHIFGLQRKVIAVGARGIYIPFTLIIFITCLIFMVLYAFASLLSFISVIDSLKFSFRLIVTYIVILLLNLALTFVCARLAILLFRASPNSKVLLLSTVVIEGEKAVRMDTMTSSNGAQFTPAGTPMGVPPV
;
A
#
# COMPACT_ATOMS: atom_id res chain seq x y z
N PRO A 1 22.58 -8.46 -21.65
CA PRO A 1 21.72 -9.64 -21.62
C PRO A 1 20.75 -9.70 -20.43
N VAL A 2 21.19 -9.89 -19.17
CA VAL A 2 20.27 -10.04 -18.01
C VAL A 2 19.44 -8.77 -17.74
N MET A 3 20.04 -7.58 -17.87
CA MET A 3 19.34 -6.31 -17.67
C MET A 3 18.23 -6.06 -18.70
N GLU A 4 18.41 -6.53 -19.93
CA GLU A 4 17.39 -6.45 -20.99
C GLU A 4 16.23 -7.43 -20.76
N THR A 5 16.51 -8.62 -20.23
CA THR A 5 15.47 -9.61 -19.90
C THR A 5 14.60 -9.15 -18.72
N ILE A 6 15.20 -8.49 -17.72
CA ILE A 6 14.47 -7.88 -16.59
C ILE A 6 13.62 -6.70 -17.08
N ARG A 7 14.15 -5.86 -17.97
CA ARG A 7 13.39 -4.75 -18.57
C ARG A 7 12.19 -5.24 -19.41
N ALA A 8 12.29 -6.42 -20.01
CA ALA A 8 11.21 -7.02 -20.78
C ALA A 8 10.04 -7.55 -19.92
N HIS A 9 10.22 -7.75 -18.61
CA HIS A 9 9.20 -8.32 -17.71
C HIS A 9 8.78 -7.39 -16.55
N ALA A 10 9.43 -6.24 -16.39
CA ALA A 10 9.17 -5.29 -15.31
C ALA A 10 8.61 -3.97 -15.86
N ASP A 11 7.37 -3.64 -15.50
CA ASP A 11 6.72 -2.36 -15.84
C ASP A 11 7.16 -1.26 -14.87
N TRP A 12 8.39 -0.77 -15.03
CA TRP A 12 8.93 0.35 -14.26
C TRP A 12 8.17 1.67 -14.48
N SER A 13 7.38 1.78 -15.56
CA SER A 13 6.56 2.96 -15.82
C SER A 13 5.46 3.12 -14.77
N PHE A 14 5.08 2.04 -14.07
CA PHE A 14 4.07 2.05 -13.01
C PHE A 14 4.38 3.08 -11.92
N VAL A 15 5.65 3.19 -11.50
CA VAL A 15 6.08 4.07 -10.40
C VAL A 15 5.76 5.55 -10.69
N GLY A 16 5.76 5.95 -11.96
CA GLY A 16 5.42 7.30 -12.39
C GLY A 16 3.93 7.53 -12.66
N LYS A 17 3.10 6.49 -12.74
CA LYS A 17 1.67 6.61 -13.08
C LYS A 17 0.89 7.20 -11.90
N LYS A 18 0.34 8.39 -12.08
CA LYS A 18 -0.52 9.05 -11.09
C LYS A 18 -1.96 8.53 -11.20
N PRO A 19 -2.72 8.43 -10.09
CA PRO A 19 -2.32 8.74 -8.73
C PRO A 19 -1.68 7.55 -7.99
N PHE A 20 -1.94 6.31 -8.42
CA PHE A 20 -1.66 5.13 -7.60
C PHE A 20 -0.17 4.80 -7.50
N GLY A 21 0.57 4.85 -8.61
CA GLY A 21 2.02 4.55 -8.61
C GLY A 21 2.82 5.48 -7.71
N VAL A 22 2.55 6.79 -7.81
CA VAL A 22 3.21 7.80 -6.97
C VAL A 22 2.86 7.64 -5.49
N LEU A 23 1.58 7.38 -5.17
CA LEU A 23 1.15 7.17 -3.79
C LEU A 23 1.71 5.86 -3.20
N LEU A 24 1.82 4.79 -3.99
CA LEU A 24 2.39 3.52 -3.55
C LEU A 24 3.90 3.63 -3.33
N LEU A 25 4.60 4.42 -4.16
CA LEU A 25 6.01 4.75 -3.94
C LEU A 25 6.18 5.59 -2.67
N ALA A 26 5.32 6.61 -2.48
CA ALA A 26 5.32 7.41 -1.25
C ALA A 26 5.09 6.54 0.00
N LEU A 27 4.16 5.58 -0.07
CA LEU A 27 3.88 4.61 0.99
C LEU A 27 5.11 3.76 1.34
N MET A 28 6.06 3.59 0.42
CA MET A 28 7.33 2.90 0.66
C MET A 28 8.42 3.85 1.19
N LEU A 29 8.57 5.02 0.59
CA LEU A 29 9.70 5.92 0.93
C LEU A 29 9.51 6.65 2.26
N LEU A 30 8.29 7.10 2.59
CA LEU A 30 8.01 7.82 3.83
C LEU A 30 8.31 7.01 5.10
N PRO A 31 7.88 5.74 5.24
CA PRO A 31 8.24 4.97 6.44
C PRO A 31 9.74 4.71 6.53
N LEU A 32 10.45 4.56 5.40
CA LEU A 32 11.90 4.42 5.41
C LEU A 32 12.60 5.70 5.93
N THR A 33 12.16 6.87 5.47
CA THR A 33 12.72 8.16 5.94
C THR A 33 12.43 8.39 7.42
N ILE A 34 11.26 7.96 7.93
CA ILE A 34 10.95 7.98 9.36
C ILE A 34 11.94 7.10 10.14
N VAL A 35 12.19 5.87 9.70
CA VAL A 35 13.14 4.97 10.38
C VAL A 35 14.55 5.57 10.41
N ILE A 36 15.02 6.11 9.28
CA ILE A 36 16.32 6.77 9.19
C ILE A 36 16.37 7.97 10.15
N GLY A 37 15.32 8.80 10.16
CA GLY A 37 15.22 9.96 11.06
C GLY A 37 15.29 9.57 12.54
N ILE A 38 14.65 8.47 12.93
CA ILE A 38 14.69 7.95 14.32
C ILE A 38 16.07 7.41 14.66
N VAL A 39 16.73 6.68 13.75
CA VAL A 39 18.07 6.10 13.99
C VAL A 39 19.15 7.19 14.09
N MET A 40 18.99 8.28 13.34
CA MET A 40 19.89 9.44 13.39
C MET A 40 19.58 10.40 14.55
N ALA A 41 18.47 10.20 15.27
CA ALA A 41 18.11 11.08 16.38
C ALA A 41 19.12 10.93 17.52
N PRO A 42 19.62 12.05 18.09
CA PRO A 42 20.64 11.99 19.16
C PRO A 42 20.09 11.43 20.47
N PHE A 43 18.76 11.46 20.65
CA PHE A 43 18.06 10.87 21.78
C PHE A 43 16.67 10.41 21.33
N VAL A 44 16.25 9.23 21.78
CA VAL A 44 14.96 8.62 21.41
C VAL A 44 14.08 8.53 22.65
N PHE A 45 12.93 9.19 22.64
CA PHE A 45 11.96 9.14 23.73
C PHE A 45 11.28 7.75 23.83
N GLU A 46 10.75 7.45 25.01
CA GLU A 46 9.97 6.24 25.22
C GLU A 46 8.73 6.22 24.30
N GLY A 47 8.36 5.03 23.82
CA GLY A 47 7.27 4.86 22.86
C GLY A 47 7.69 4.99 21.38
N PHE A 48 8.85 5.57 21.06
CA PHE A 48 9.32 5.62 19.65
C PHE A 48 9.72 4.27 19.07
N GLY A 49 9.90 3.25 19.92
CA GLY A 49 10.00 1.85 19.48
C GLY A 49 8.76 1.38 18.71
N PHE A 50 7.57 1.87 19.06
CA PHE A 50 6.32 1.61 18.33
C PHE A 50 6.40 2.20 16.91
N VAL A 51 6.73 3.49 16.79
CA VAL A 51 6.81 4.20 15.50
C VAL A 51 7.85 3.55 14.60
N ARG A 52 9.03 3.20 15.15
CA ARG A 52 10.10 2.53 14.41
C ARG A 52 9.69 1.15 13.89
N SER A 53 9.06 0.33 14.74
CA SER A 53 8.67 -1.03 14.39
C SER A 53 7.59 -1.04 13.30
N TRP A 54 6.53 -0.23 13.46
CA TRP A 54 5.48 -0.15 12.46
C TRP A 54 5.95 0.47 11.14
N SER A 55 6.90 1.41 11.19
CA SER A 55 7.52 1.95 9.98
C SER A 55 8.34 0.92 9.22
N LEU A 56 9.10 0.06 9.90
CA LEU A 56 9.78 -1.05 9.23
C LEU A 56 8.78 -2.04 8.62
N THR A 57 7.73 -2.41 9.35
CA THR A 57 6.69 -3.32 8.84
C THR A 57 6.01 -2.74 7.61
N LEU A 58 5.60 -1.47 7.63
CA LEU A 58 4.97 -0.83 6.49
C LEU A 58 5.94 -0.71 5.31
N PHE A 59 7.20 -0.40 5.55
CA PHE A 59 8.22 -0.34 4.51
C PHE A 59 8.34 -1.68 3.77
N PHE A 60 8.48 -2.79 4.48
CA PHE A 60 8.58 -4.11 3.84
C PHE A 60 7.30 -4.51 3.10
N MET A 61 6.13 -4.20 3.66
CA MET A 61 4.85 -4.44 2.98
C MET A 61 4.72 -3.59 1.71
N ALA A 62 5.06 -2.31 1.78
CA ALA A 62 5.01 -1.40 0.64
C ALA A 62 6.06 -1.75 -0.43
N LEU A 63 7.23 -2.24 -0.04
CA LEU A 63 8.23 -2.81 -0.95
C LEU A 63 7.64 -3.99 -1.72
N PHE A 64 6.99 -4.91 -1.01
CA PHE A 64 6.31 -6.05 -1.64
C PHE A 64 5.18 -5.61 -2.58
N PHE A 65 4.35 -4.63 -2.18
CA PHE A 65 3.29 -4.10 -3.04
C PHE A 65 3.83 -3.46 -4.31
N ASN A 66 4.89 -2.64 -4.21
CA ASN A 66 5.53 -2.04 -5.38
C ASN A 66 6.15 -3.10 -6.28
N ALA A 67 6.86 -4.09 -5.71
CA ALA A 67 7.40 -5.20 -6.48
C ALA A 67 6.30 -5.97 -7.22
N ALA A 68 5.20 -6.30 -6.53
CA ALA A 68 4.07 -6.98 -7.14
C ALA A 68 3.51 -6.21 -8.34
N HIS A 69 3.36 -4.88 -8.22
CA HIS A 69 2.87 -4.02 -9.30
C HIS A 69 3.83 -3.91 -10.48
N ILE A 70 5.13 -3.77 -10.21
CA ILE A 70 6.18 -3.70 -11.24
C ILE A 70 6.25 -5.03 -12.02
N PHE A 71 6.12 -6.18 -11.36
CA PHE A 71 6.15 -7.49 -12.00
C PHE A 71 4.79 -7.96 -12.55
N GLY A 72 3.74 -7.14 -12.43
CA GLY A 72 2.41 -7.48 -12.94
C GLY A 72 1.72 -8.63 -12.19
N LEU A 73 2.15 -8.97 -10.98
CA LEU A 73 1.59 -10.09 -10.19
C LEU A 73 0.10 -9.91 -9.88
N GLN A 74 -0.34 -8.66 -9.78
CA GLN A 74 -1.75 -8.27 -9.62
C GLN A 74 -2.67 -8.69 -10.76
N ARG A 75 -2.12 -9.09 -11.91
CA ARG A 75 -2.90 -9.57 -13.08
C ARG A 75 -2.90 -11.10 -13.20
N LYS A 76 -2.02 -11.78 -12.47
CA LYS A 76 -1.79 -13.22 -12.67
C LYS A 76 -2.78 -14.05 -11.86
N VAL A 77 -3.40 -15.01 -12.53
CA VAL A 77 -4.14 -16.10 -11.90
C VAL A 77 -3.24 -17.33 -11.97
N ILE A 78 -2.92 -17.91 -10.81
CA ILE A 78 -2.06 -19.09 -10.72
C ILE A 78 -2.97 -20.31 -10.77
N ALA A 79 -2.85 -21.13 -11.81
CA ALA A 79 -3.55 -22.40 -11.88
C ALA A 79 -2.92 -23.41 -10.91
N VAL A 80 -3.69 -23.86 -9.92
CA VAL A 80 -3.31 -24.91 -8.98
C VAL A 80 -4.29 -26.07 -9.18
N GLY A 81 -3.88 -27.06 -9.97
CA GLY A 81 -4.75 -28.15 -10.42
C GLY A 81 -5.91 -27.60 -11.28
N ALA A 82 -7.14 -27.98 -10.93
CA ALA A 82 -8.35 -27.50 -11.62
C ALA A 82 -8.86 -26.13 -11.12
N ARG A 83 -8.16 -25.48 -10.17
CA ARG A 83 -8.61 -24.21 -9.56
C ARG A 83 -7.62 -23.08 -9.88
N GLY A 84 -8.13 -21.93 -10.29
CA GLY A 84 -7.34 -20.70 -10.38
C GLY A 84 -7.29 -19.97 -9.04
N ILE A 85 -6.10 -19.64 -8.56
CA ILE A 85 -5.89 -18.81 -7.37
C ILE A 85 -5.52 -17.40 -7.82
N TYR A 86 -6.29 -16.43 -7.36
CA TYR A 86 -6.05 -15.01 -7.58
C TYR A 86 -5.77 -14.31 -6.24
N ILE A 87 -4.77 -13.44 -6.20
CA ILE A 87 -4.40 -12.67 -5.02
C ILE A 87 -4.98 -11.26 -5.15
N PRO A 88 -5.95 -10.86 -4.29
CA PRO A 88 -6.57 -9.54 -4.37
C PRO A 88 -5.69 -8.45 -3.77
N PHE A 89 -4.62 -8.07 -4.46
CA PHE A 89 -3.66 -7.05 -4.00
C PHE A 89 -4.32 -5.72 -3.64
N THR A 90 -5.32 -5.28 -4.41
CA THR A 90 -6.06 -4.04 -4.16
C THR A 90 -6.78 -4.06 -2.81
N LEU A 91 -7.40 -5.18 -2.45
CA LEU A 91 -8.05 -5.36 -1.15
C LEU A 91 -7.03 -5.38 -0.02
N ILE A 92 -5.91 -6.07 -0.20
CA ILE A 92 -4.83 -6.14 0.79
C ILE A 92 -4.24 -4.75 1.05
N ILE A 93 -3.96 -3.98 0.00
CA ILE A 93 -3.48 -2.59 0.10
C ILE A 93 -4.50 -1.72 0.82
N PHE A 94 -5.79 -1.84 0.49
CA PHE A 94 -6.85 -1.09 1.15
C PHE A 94 -6.91 -1.36 2.67
N ILE A 95 -6.94 -2.63 3.08
CA ILE A 95 -6.97 -3.01 4.50
C ILE A 95 -5.70 -2.54 5.21
N THR A 96 -4.54 -2.70 4.57
CA THR A 96 -3.26 -2.23 5.10
C THR A 96 -3.30 -0.72 5.33
N CYS A 97 -3.74 0.06 4.34
CA CYS A 97 -3.86 1.51 4.47
C CYS A 97 -4.82 1.92 5.61
N LEU A 98 -5.94 1.23 5.82
CA LEU A 98 -6.85 1.54 6.93
C LEU A 98 -6.21 1.29 8.30
N ILE A 99 -5.55 0.16 8.48
CA ILE A 99 -4.87 -0.20 9.74
C ILE A 99 -3.76 0.80 10.02
N PHE A 100 -2.88 1.04 9.04
CA PHE A 100 -1.74 1.92 9.21
C PHE A 100 -2.14 3.39 9.31
N MET A 101 -3.25 3.83 8.71
CA MET A 101 -3.79 5.17 8.93
C MET A 101 -4.08 5.41 10.43
N VAL A 102 -4.70 4.45 11.12
CA VAL A 102 -5.00 4.56 12.56
C VAL A 102 -3.70 4.51 13.38
N LEU A 103 -2.81 3.56 13.08
CA LEU A 103 -1.52 3.45 13.78
C LEU A 103 -0.67 4.72 13.64
N TYR A 104 -0.64 5.33 12.46
CA TYR A 104 0.12 6.57 12.22
C TYR A 104 -0.58 7.82 12.75
N ALA A 105 -1.90 7.82 12.92
CA ALA A 105 -2.58 8.85 13.70
C ALA A 105 -2.07 8.82 15.16
N PHE A 106 -1.97 7.65 15.78
CA PHE A 106 -1.35 7.53 17.11
C PHE A 106 0.15 7.89 17.11
N ALA A 107 0.91 7.47 16.09
CA ALA A 107 2.32 7.83 15.96
C ALA A 107 2.55 9.35 15.86
N SER A 108 1.64 10.06 15.18
CA SER A 108 1.68 11.52 15.08
C SER A 108 1.45 12.19 16.43
N LEU A 109 0.55 11.67 17.27
CA LEU A 109 0.35 12.15 18.63
C LEU A 109 1.58 11.91 19.51
N LEU A 110 2.18 10.72 19.44
CA LEU A 110 3.43 10.42 20.16
C LEU A 110 4.57 11.36 19.73
N SER A 111 4.66 11.64 18.43
CA SER A 111 5.64 12.58 17.89
C SER A 111 5.38 14.01 18.35
N PHE A 112 4.11 14.41 18.44
CA PHE A 112 3.73 15.73 18.95
C PHE A 112 4.12 15.91 20.42
N ILE A 113 3.81 14.93 21.28
CA ILE A 113 4.24 14.95 22.69
C ILE A 113 5.77 15.03 22.79
N SER A 114 6.48 14.27 21.95
CA SER A 114 7.95 14.30 21.90
C SER A 114 8.53 15.63 21.45
N VAL A 115 7.84 16.36 20.56
CA VAL A 115 8.21 17.74 20.23
C VAL A 115 8.11 18.63 21.47
N ILE A 116 7.02 18.54 22.23
CA ILE A 116 6.83 19.33 23.44
C ILE A 116 7.89 18.99 24.50
N ASP A 117 8.17 17.71 24.74
CA ASP A 117 9.20 17.32 25.69
C ASP A 117 10.61 17.67 25.22
N SER A 118 10.86 17.68 23.91
CA SER A 118 12.14 18.10 23.33
C SER A 118 12.48 19.57 23.58
N LEU A 119 11.50 20.43 23.92
CA LEU A 119 11.72 21.84 24.24
C LEU A 119 12.65 22.04 25.46
N LYS A 120 12.75 21.03 26.33
CA LYS A 120 13.66 21.03 27.49
C LYS A 120 15.12 20.73 27.10
N PHE A 121 15.37 20.35 25.85
CA PHE A 121 16.66 19.84 25.36
C PHE A 121 17.22 20.72 24.22
N SER A 122 18.25 20.22 23.53
CA SER A 122 18.94 20.94 22.46
C SER A 122 18.06 21.18 21.22
N PHE A 123 18.27 22.32 20.56
CA PHE A 123 17.58 22.71 19.32
C PHE A 123 17.59 21.62 18.23
N ARG A 124 18.71 20.91 18.08
CA ARG A 124 18.83 19.79 17.13
C ARG A 124 17.77 18.71 17.35
N LEU A 125 17.48 18.38 18.61
CA LEU A 125 16.49 17.35 18.95
C LEU A 125 15.07 17.79 18.58
N ILE A 126 14.75 19.06 18.84
CA ILE A 126 13.46 19.69 18.51
C ILE A 126 13.21 19.60 17.01
N VAL A 127 14.19 20.01 16.20
CA VAL A 127 14.08 19.95 14.73
C VAL A 127 13.87 18.52 14.24
N THR A 128 14.60 17.54 14.77
CA THR A 128 14.43 16.13 14.40
C THR A 128 13.01 15.63 14.66
N TYR A 129 12.43 15.91 15.84
CA TYR A 129 11.08 15.46 16.16
C TYR A 129 9.98 16.19 15.38
N ILE A 130 10.18 17.47 15.04
CA ILE A 130 9.26 18.19 14.14
C ILE A 130 9.26 17.54 12.75
N VAL A 131 10.42 17.19 12.21
CA VAL A 131 10.52 16.49 10.92
C VAL A 131 9.82 15.13 10.99
N ILE A 132 10.05 14.35 12.04
CA ILE A 132 9.39 13.05 12.21
C ILE A 132 7.87 13.20 12.35
N LEU A 133 7.39 14.21 13.08
CA LEU A 133 5.97 14.53 13.19
C LEU A 133 5.34 14.81 11.80
N LEU A 134 5.99 15.67 11.00
CA LEU A 134 5.52 16.00 9.66
C LEU A 134 5.51 14.76 8.74
N LEU A 135 6.52 13.91 8.82
CA LEU A 135 6.57 12.66 8.06
C LEU A 135 5.46 11.69 8.47
N ASN A 136 5.17 11.55 9.77
CA ASN A 136 4.07 10.73 10.26
C ASN A 136 2.70 11.27 9.77
N LEU A 137 2.50 12.59 9.80
CA LEU A 137 1.28 13.21 9.26
C LEU A 137 1.15 13.00 7.75
N ALA A 138 2.24 13.18 6.99
CA ALA A 138 2.25 12.95 5.56
C ALA A 138 1.93 11.48 5.22
N LEU A 139 2.44 10.53 6.01
CA LEU A 139 2.18 9.11 5.82
C LEU A 139 0.73 8.73 6.16
N THR A 140 0.17 9.28 7.23
CA THR A 140 -1.28 9.18 7.54
C THR A 140 -2.11 9.70 6.37
N PHE A 141 -1.75 10.87 5.81
CA PHE A 141 -2.43 11.43 4.66
C PHE A 141 -2.34 10.54 3.42
N VAL A 142 -1.16 9.98 3.10
CA VAL A 142 -0.98 9.04 1.98
C VAL A 142 -1.86 7.80 2.16
N CYS A 143 -1.89 7.22 3.36
CA CYS A 143 -2.73 6.06 3.68
C CYS A 143 -4.22 6.40 3.52
N ALA A 144 -4.67 7.51 4.08
CA ALA A 144 -6.05 7.98 3.96
C ALA A 144 -6.44 8.24 2.50
N ARG A 145 -5.55 8.89 1.72
CA ARG A 145 -5.79 9.20 0.32
C ARG A 145 -5.90 7.92 -0.52
N LEU A 146 -5.01 6.95 -0.31
CA LEU A 146 -5.08 5.65 -0.96
C LEU A 146 -6.36 4.91 -0.60
N ALA A 147 -6.74 4.88 0.68
CA ALA A 147 -7.98 4.24 1.13
C ALA A 147 -9.21 4.86 0.45
N ILE A 148 -9.31 6.19 0.40
CA ILE A 148 -10.42 6.89 -0.26
C ILE A 148 -10.47 6.58 -1.75
N LEU A 149 -9.33 6.63 -2.45
CA LEU A 149 -9.29 6.34 -3.88
C LEU A 149 -9.72 4.91 -4.20
N LEU A 150 -9.25 3.94 -3.39
CA LEU A 150 -9.62 2.54 -3.54
C LEU A 150 -11.07 2.27 -3.17
N PHE A 151 -11.60 2.94 -2.14
CA PHE A 151 -13.01 2.86 -1.78
C PHE A 151 -13.91 3.42 -2.87
N ARG A 152 -13.53 4.54 -3.50
CA ARG A 152 -14.26 5.12 -4.64
C ARG A 152 -14.18 4.24 -5.89
N ALA A 153 -13.12 3.45 -6.04
CA ALA A 153 -13.01 2.45 -7.08
C ALA A 153 -13.82 1.18 -6.78
N SER A 154 -14.36 1.03 -5.58
CA SER A 154 -15.15 -0.15 -5.21
C SER A 154 -16.53 -0.12 -5.86
N PRO A 155 -16.97 -1.21 -6.48
CA PRO A 155 -18.31 -1.26 -7.06
C PRO A 155 -19.35 -1.34 -5.93
N ASN A 156 -20.37 -0.48 -6.02
CA ASN A 156 -21.47 -0.37 -5.04
C ASN A 156 -21.01 -0.06 -3.60
N SER A 157 -19.83 0.55 -3.41
CA SER A 157 -19.27 0.84 -2.08
C SER A 157 -19.06 -0.40 -1.19
N LYS A 158 -19.07 -1.61 -1.78
CA LYS A 158 -18.84 -2.86 -1.05
C LYS A 158 -17.35 -3.17 -1.06
N VAL A 159 -16.72 -3.09 0.12
CA VAL A 159 -15.28 -3.32 0.29
C VAL A 159 -14.85 -4.70 -0.20
N LEU A 160 -15.67 -5.74 0.01
CA LEU A 160 -15.37 -7.10 -0.45
C LEU A 160 -15.23 -7.20 -1.98
N LEU A 161 -15.86 -6.30 -2.74
CA LEU A 161 -15.75 -6.29 -4.19
C LEU A 161 -14.46 -5.59 -4.68
N LEU A 162 -13.63 -4.99 -3.81
CA LEU A 162 -12.25 -4.64 -4.21
C LEU A 162 -11.43 -5.87 -4.58
N SER A 163 -11.84 -7.06 -4.14
CA SER A 163 -11.21 -8.32 -4.54
C SER A 163 -11.27 -8.56 -6.05
N THR A 164 -12.17 -7.91 -6.79
CA THR A 164 -12.25 -8.03 -8.25
C THR A 164 -11.71 -6.80 -8.98
N VAL A 165 -11.04 -5.89 -8.27
CA VAL A 165 -10.48 -4.66 -8.83
C VAL A 165 -8.96 -4.76 -8.90
N VAL A 166 -8.37 -4.35 -10.02
CA VAL A 166 -6.93 -4.32 -10.29
C VAL A 166 -6.48 -2.88 -10.50
N ILE A 167 -5.36 -2.49 -9.90
CA ILE A 167 -4.77 -1.16 -10.06
C ILE A 167 -3.89 -1.13 -11.33
N GLU A 168 -4.28 -0.32 -12.32
CA GLU A 168 -3.54 -0.10 -13.56
C GLU A 168 -2.84 1.27 -13.61
N GLY A 169 -2.27 1.71 -12.47
CA GLY A 169 -1.50 2.94 -12.35
C GLY A 169 -2.35 4.21 -12.37
N GLU A 170 -3.06 4.47 -13.47
CA GLU A 170 -3.93 5.65 -13.62
C GLU A 170 -5.37 5.36 -13.18
N LYS A 171 -5.85 4.13 -13.40
CA LYS A 171 -7.22 3.72 -13.12
C LYS A 171 -7.25 2.39 -12.37
N ALA A 172 -8.32 2.18 -11.61
CA ALA A 172 -8.65 0.90 -11.02
C ALA A 172 -9.71 0.25 -11.92
N VAL A 173 -9.41 -0.93 -12.45
CA VAL A 173 -10.22 -1.62 -13.47
C VAL A 173 -10.75 -2.93 -12.90
N ARG A 174 -11.97 -3.32 -13.27
CA ARG A 174 -12.56 -4.60 -12.85
C ARG A 174 -11.96 -5.75 -13.65
N MET A 175 -11.71 -6.86 -12.98
CA MET A 175 -11.10 -8.04 -13.56
C MET A 175 -12.02 -8.74 -14.57
N ASP A 176 -13.35 -8.59 -14.44
CA ASP A 176 -14.36 -9.11 -15.37
C ASP A 176 -14.17 -8.59 -16.81
N THR A 177 -13.55 -7.42 -16.96
CA THR A 177 -13.24 -6.81 -18.27
C THR A 177 -11.90 -7.29 -18.84
N MET A 178 -11.02 -7.90 -18.04
CA MET A 178 -9.71 -8.43 -18.46
C MET A 178 -9.78 -9.90 -18.90
N THR A 179 -10.80 -10.65 -18.50
CA THR A 179 -10.97 -12.06 -18.86
C THR A 179 -11.28 -12.31 -20.33
N SER A 180 -11.55 -11.27 -21.12
CA SER A 180 -11.82 -11.39 -22.56
C SER A 180 -10.58 -11.46 -23.46
N SER A 181 -9.36 -11.31 -22.93
CA SER A 181 -8.13 -11.28 -23.75
C SER A 181 -7.17 -12.46 -23.56
N ASN A 182 -7.25 -13.23 -22.48
CA ASN A 182 -6.26 -14.29 -22.17
C ASN A 182 -6.83 -15.68 -21.81
N GLY A 183 -8.09 -15.97 -22.16
CA GLY A 183 -8.62 -17.34 -22.19
C GLY A 183 -8.78 -18.09 -20.85
N ALA A 184 -8.43 -17.47 -19.71
CA ALA A 184 -8.68 -18.03 -18.39
C ALA A 184 -9.90 -17.33 -17.76
N GLN A 185 -11.05 -18.00 -17.80
CA GLN A 185 -12.31 -17.49 -17.30
C GLN A 185 -12.27 -17.43 -15.75
N PHE A 186 -12.23 -16.22 -15.19
CA PHE A 186 -12.49 -16.00 -13.77
C PHE A 186 -14.00 -16.01 -13.56
N THR A 187 -14.55 -17.11 -13.06
CA THR A 187 -15.89 -17.13 -12.48
C THR A 187 -15.75 -16.81 -10.99
N PRO A 188 -16.24 -15.64 -10.51
CA PRO A 188 -16.44 -15.46 -9.08
C PRO A 188 -17.33 -16.60 -8.59
N ALA A 189 -17.07 -17.12 -7.39
CA ALA A 189 -17.92 -18.12 -6.75
C ALA A 189 -19.30 -17.49 -6.44
N GLY A 190 -20.16 -17.45 -7.46
CA GLY A 190 -21.58 -17.19 -7.35
C GLY A 190 -22.29 -18.47 -6.94
N THR A 191 -23.27 -18.32 -6.05
CA THR A 191 -24.30 -19.28 -5.66
C THR A 191 -24.78 -20.17 -6.83
N PRO A 192 -25.20 -21.43 -6.56
CA PRO A 192 -25.44 -22.43 -7.58
C PRO A 192 -26.47 -21.92 -8.60
N MET A 193 -26.01 -21.74 -9.83
CA MET A 193 -26.85 -21.35 -10.96
C MET A 193 -27.88 -22.46 -11.19
N GLY A 194 -29.15 -22.07 -11.09
CA GLY A 194 -30.30 -22.92 -11.41
C GLY A 194 -30.19 -23.49 -12.82
N VAL A 195 -30.62 -24.74 -12.93
CA VAL A 195 -30.72 -25.52 -14.16
C VAL A 195 -31.60 -24.76 -15.17
N PRO A 196 -31.19 -24.64 -16.46
CA PRO A 196 -32.06 -24.07 -17.49
C PRO A 196 -33.28 -24.99 -17.74
N PRO A 197 -34.49 -24.44 -17.94
CA PRO A 197 -35.64 -25.24 -18.34
C PRO A 197 -35.47 -25.76 -19.77
N VAL A 198 -35.92 -27.00 -19.97
CA VAL A 198 -35.96 -27.77 -21.23
C VAL A 198 -36.98 -27.17 -22.20
#